data_AF-A0A135WQQ9-F1
#
_entry.id   AF-A0A135WQQ9-F1
#
_cell.length_a   1.000
_cell.length_b   1.000
_cell.length_c   1.000
_cell.angle_alpha   90.00
_cell.angle_beta   90.00
_cell.angle_gamma   90.00
#
_symmetry.space_group_name_H-M   'P 1'
#
loop_
_entity.id
_entity.type
_entity.pdbx_description
1 polymer ?
#
loop_
_entity_poly.entity_id
_entity_poly.type
_entity_poly.pdbx_seq_one_letter_code
_entity_poly.pdbx_strand_id
1 'polypeptide(L)'
;MEKLKTDVNTGDLYAVKLPTDKWGAVKVLKRVDDSFLLLLTNYYEEKMPSLNHQSLKKAFYQNRGMIEGTDWSIFWVDGYPSKNYIWLRTEEISKHEEELESNRYAGNWKDYLPMDLVYQEEWERENKEAVHLRIKEVKDNESGDQLTYEHMDDAEFWSLICLLNGKQQKPLKKNVGILIKELSERTVETIFAFEETLSYKLFLLDTPAYAHQTHEADNYFSPDQFLYARCAVVARGQSYFERVLANPSLFDLDLEFEELLTVTSKAYKKKTKDNFSYISAYDYETFSNKQAWGL
;
A
#
# COMPACT_ATOMS: atom_id res chain seq x y z
N MET A 1 14.14 -9.14 37.16
CA MET A 1 15.40 -8.71 36.51
C MET A 1 15.68 -9.73 35.41
N GLU A 2 15.15 -9.49 34.22
CA GLU A 2 15.24 -10.46 33.12
C GLU A 2 16.35 -10.05 32.15
N LYS A 3 17.16 -11.07 31.82
CA LYS A 3 18.43 -10.99 31.10
C LYS A 3 18.21 -10.53 29.66
N LEU A 4 19.08 -9.64 29.18
CA LEU A 4 19.29 -9.50 27.73
C LEU A 4 19.57 -10.88 27.14
N LYS A 5 18.71 -11.31 26.23
CA LYS A 5 18.99 -12.45 25.37
C LYS A 5 19.86 -11.93 24.23
N THR A 6 21.14 -12.29 24.21
CA THR A 6 22.09 -11.89 23.15
C THR A 6 21.80 -12.58 21.83
N ASP A 7 21.18 -13.76 21.88
CA ASP A 7 20.82 -14.54 20.70
C ASP A 7 19.35 -14.33 20.34
N VAL A 8 19.12 -13.71 19.18
CA VAL A 8 17.79 -13.54 18.60
C VAL A 8 17.46 -14.77 17.77
N ASN A 9 16.35 -15.43 18.10
CA ASN A 9 15.86 -16.62 17.42
C ASN A 9 14.54 -16.34 16.74
N THR A 10 14.30 -17.03 15.63
CA THR A 10 12.97 -17.14 15.03
C THR A 10 11.96 -17.60 16.10
N GLY A 11 10.82 -16.92 16.16
CA GLY A 11 9.78 -17.13 17.16
C GLY A 11 9.91 -16.26 18.42
N ASP A 12 11.03 -15.54 18.60
CA ASP A 12 11.19 -14.67 19.77
C ASP A 12 10.22 -13.49 19.75
N LEU A 13 9.56 -13.28 20.90
CA LEU A 13 8.64 -12.18 21.13
C LEU A 13 9.27 -11.19 22.12
N TYR A 14 9.37 -9.92 21.71
CA TYR A 14 9.92 -8.84 22.52
C TYR A 14 8.88 -7.76 22.76
N ALA A 15 8.88 -7.18 23.96
CA ALA A 15 8.16 -5.96 24.29
C ALA A 15 9.12 -4.77 24.42
N VAL A 16 8.70 -3.58 24.03
CA VAL A 16 9.49 -2.36 24.20
C VAL A 16 8.58 -1.18 24.51
N LYS A 17 9.09 -0.25 25.31
CA LYS A 17 8.38 0.98 25.64
C LYS A 17 8.60 2.01 24.53
N LEU A 18 7.53 2.64 24.08
CA LEU A 18 7.48 3.58 22.97
C LEU A 18 7.60 5.03 23.48
N PRO A 19 7.92 5.99 22.60
CA PRO A 19 8.01 7.41 22.96
C PRO A 19 6.72 7.99 23.54
N THR A 20 5.57 7.36 23.28
CA THR A 20 4.24 7.71 23.84
C THR A 20 4.00 7.18 25.26
N ASP A 21 5.04 6.66 25.91
CA ASP A 21 4.99 6.00 27.23
C ASP A 21 4.17 4.69 27.30
N LYS A 22 3.66 4.20 26.17
CA LYS A 22 3.01 2.90 26.03
C LYS A 22 3.98 1.79 25.64
N TRP A 23 3.55 0.55 25.74
CA TRP A 23 4.29 -0.65 25.39
C TRP A 23 3.77 -1.24 24.09
N GLY A 24 4.68 -1.59 23.18
CA GLY A 24 4.41 -2.39 22.00
C GLY A 24 5.16 -3.73 22.04
N ALA A 25 4.82 -4.65 21.14
CA ALA A 25 5.54 -5.92 21.03
C ALA A 25 5.71 -6.41 19.58
N VAL A 26 6.83 -7.08 19.31
CA VAL A 26 7.20 -7.65 18.00
C VAL A 26 7.61 -9.11 18.13
N LYS A 27 7.28 -9.90 17.10
CA LYS A 27 7.69 -11.29 16.93
C LYS A 27 8.71 -11.40 15.80
N VAL A 28 9.78 -12.17 16.00
CA VAL A 28 10.79 -12.46 14.97
C VAL A 28 10.29 -13.63 14.12
N LEU A 29 10.06 -13.40 12.83
CA LEU A 29 9.56 -14.43 11.90
C LEU A 29 10.67 -15.15 11.14
N LYS A 30 11.68 -14.41 10.68
CA LYS A 30 12.80 -14.95 9.88
C LYS A 30 14.10 -14.30 10.30
N ARG A 31 15.21 -15.01 10.09
CA ARG A 31 16.58 -14.52 10.28
C ARG A 31 17.42 -14.88 9.06
N VAL A 32 18.16 -13.91 8.54
CA VAL A 32 19.19 -14.06 7.52
C VAL A 32 20.41 -13.29 8.02
N ASP A 33 21.48 -13.99 8.39
CA ASP A 33 22.66 -13.41 9.05
C ASP A 33 22.28 -12.55 10.29
N ASP A 34 22.54 -11.24 10.22
CA ASP A 34 22.22 -10.24 11.24
C ASP A 34 20.96 -9.42 10.87
N SER A 35 20.17 -9.89 9.91
CA SER A 35 18.91 -9.30 9.48
C SER A 35 17.71 -10.14 9.94
N PHE A 36 16.66 -9.49 10.38
CA PHE A 36 15.48 -10.12 10.99
C PHE A 36 14.19 -9.59 10.39
N LEU A 37 13.30 -10.50 9.98
CA LEU A 37 11.95 -10.16 9.59
C LEU A 37 11.09 -10.10 10.85
N LEU A 38 10.56 -8.93 11.18
CA LEU A 38 9.73 -8.73 12.36
C LEU A 38 8.28 -8.56 12.00
N LEU A 39 7.40 -9.12 12.82
CA LEU A 39 5.95 -8.90 12.82
C LEU A 39 5.58 -8.07 14.04
N LEU A 40 4.96 -6.92 13.82
CA LEU A 40 4.40 -6.09 14.88
C LEU A 40 3.09 -6.68 15.39
N THR A 41 2.92 -6.80 16.70
CA THR A 41 1.70 -7.31 17.32
C THR A 41 0.73 -6.18 17.66
N ASN A 42 -0.56 -6.50 17.80
CA ASN A 42 -1.60 -5.53 18.14
C ASN A 42 -1.59 -5.08 19.61
N TYR A 43 -0.48 -5.29 20.33
CA TYR A 43 -0.34 -4.84 21.72
C TYR A 43 0.12 -3.40 21.76
N TYR A 44 -0.69 -2.51 22.34
CA TYR A 44 -0.36 -1.10 22.50
C TYR A 44 -1.06 -0.47 23.71
N GLU A 45 -0.44 -0.62 24.88
CA GLU A 45 -1.06 -0.24 26.16
C GLU A 45 -0.06 0.41 27.12
N GLU A 46 -0.54 1.15 28.12
CA GLU A 46 0.32 1.82 29.11
C GLU A 46 1.13 0.84 29.99
N LYS A 47 0.62 -0.38 30.14
CA LYS A 47 1.23 -1.41 30.98
C LYS A 47 2.06 -2.37 30.13
N MET A 48 3.12 -2.91 30.72
CA MET A 48 3.90 -3.97 30.10
C MET A 48 3.02 -5.21 29.86
N PRO A 49 3.12 -5.88 28.70
CA PRO A 49 2.25 -7.01 28.38
C PRO A 49 2.44 -8.17 29.36
N SER A 50 1.33 -8.70 29.87
CA SER A 50 1.34 -10.02 30.50
C SER A 50 1.63 -11.10 29.45
N LEU A 51 2.31 -12.18 29.83
CA LEU A 51 2.71 -13.21 28.88
C LEU A 51 1.51 -13.77 28.08
N ASN A 52 0.35 -13.98 28.69
CA ASN A 52 -0.79 -14.58 27.99
C ASN A 52 -1.73 -13.55 27.33
N HIS A 53 -1.29 -12.31 27.14
CA HIS A 53 -2.14 -11.27 26.57
C HIS A 53 -2.54 -11.60 25.12
N GLN A 54 -3.84 -11.55 24.83
CA GLN A 54 -4.39 -11.99 23.54
C GLN A 54 -3.87 -11.14 22.36
N SER A 55 -3.63 -9.84 22.56
CA SER A 55 -3.11 -8.96 21.51
C SER A 55 -1.70 -9.32 21.03
N LEU A 56 -0.92 -10.06 21.83
CA LEU A 56 0.40 -10.56 21.41
C LEU A 56 0.31 -11.62 20.32
N LYS A 57 -0.82 -12.32 20.21
CA LYS A 57 -1.06 -13.37 19.22
C LYS A 57 -1.63 -12.84 17.91
N LYS A 58 -1.97 -11.55 17.88
CA LYS A 58 -2.58 -10.90 16.71
C LYS A 58 -1.55 -9.99 16.08
N ALA A 59 -1.34 -10.12 14.78
CA ALA A 59 -0.60 -9.12 14.03
C ALA A 59 -1.28 -7.76 14.18
N PHE A 60 -0.47 -6.72 14.31
CA PHE A 60 -0.93 -5.36 14.15
C PHE A 60 -1.21 -5.13 12.68
N TYR A 61 -2.40 -4.59 12.42
CA TYR A 61 -2.80 -4.14 11.11
C TYR A 61 -2.65 -2.63 11.10
N GLN A 62 -1.82 -2.12 10.20
CA GLN A 62 -1.84 -0.69 9.93
C GLN A 62 -3.17 -0.37 9.24
N ASN A 63 -4.07 0.29 9.96
CA ASN A 63 -5.29 0.82 9.35
C ASN A 63 -4.96 2.14 8.65
N ARG A 64 -4.18 2.06 7.56
CA ARG A 64 -3.94 3.21 6.68
C ARG A 64 -5.11 3.33 5.74
N GLY A 65 -6.22 3.84 6.25
CA GLY A 65 -7.37 4.24 5.45
C GLY A 65 -7.78 3.19 4.42
N MET A 66 -8.73 2.34 4.82
CA MET A 66 -9.80 1.80 3.97
C MET A 66 -9.72 0.32 3.61
N ILE A 67 -8.60 -0.40 3.66
CA ILE A 67 -8.65 -1.85 3.47
C ILE A 67 -8.53 -2.54 4.83
N GLU A 68 -9.62 -3.16 5.30
CA GLU A 68 -9.52 -4.15 6.36
C GLU A 68 -8.62 -5.30 5.86
N GLY A 69 -7.37 -5.34 6.34
CA GLY A 69 -6.62 -6.58 6.45
C GLY A 69 -5.52 -6.90 5.44
N THR A 70 -4.95 -5.96 4.67
CA THR A 70 -4.03 -6.38 3.58
C THR A 70 -2.53 -6.21 3.77
N ASP A 71 -2.02 -5.44 4.73
CA ASP A 71 -0.58 -5.46 5.03
C ASP A 71 -0.34 -5.61 6.52
N TRP A 72 0.09 -6.81 6.91
CA TRP A 72 0.62 -7.03 8.24
C TRP A 72 1.81 -6.09 8.40
N SER A 73 1.96 -5.47 9.58
CA SER A 73 3.14 -4.66 9.87
C SER A 73 4.37 -5.54 10.04
N ILE A 74 4.86 -6.05 8.91
CA ILE A 74 6.02 -6.91 8.77
C ILE A 74 7.11 -6.15 8.03
N PHE A 75 8.32 -6.14 8.58
CA PHE A 75 9.44 -5.41 8.01
C PHE A 75 10.78 -6.05 8.43
N TRP A 76 11.76 -5.93 7.56
CA TRP A 76 13.15 -6.31 7.84
C TRP A 76 13.86 -5.24 8.67
N VAL A 77 14.66 -5.67 9.63
CA VAL A 77 15.61 -4.84 10.37
C VAL A 77 16.97 -5.51 10.46
N ASP A 78 18.02 -4.70 10.56
CA ASP A 78 19.39 -5.18 10.74
C ASP A 78 19.91 -4.97 12.16
N GLY A 79 20.87 -5.79 12.55
CA GLY A 79 21.51 -5.75 13.86
C GLY A 79 20.66 -6.38 14.95
N TYR A 80 20.93 -6.02 16.21
CA TYR A 80 20.38 -6.71 17.37
C TYR A 80 19.50 -5.78 18.22
N PRO A 81 18.43 -6.29 18.86
CA PRO A 81 17.61 -5.49 19.76
C PRO A 81 18.47 -4.91 20.88
N SER A 82 18.23 -3.64 21.21
CA SER A 82 18.90 -3.01 22.33
C SER A 82 18.34 -3.51 23.67
N LYS A 83 18.98 -3.11 24.76
CA LYS A 83 18.55 -3.43 26.13
C LYS A 83 17.12 -2.96 26.49
N ASN A 84 16.52 -2.11 25.67
CA ASN A 84 15.16 -1.61 25.88
C ASN A 84 14.09 -2.61 25.44
N TYR A 85 14.46 -3.61 24.63
CA TYR A 85 13.58 -4.72 24.30
C TYR A 85 13.66 -5.78 25.39
N ILE A 86 12.51 -6.05 25.99
CA ILE A 86 12.34 -7.09 26.99
C ILE A 86 11.84 -8.32 26.27
N TRP A 87 12.67 -9.36 26.23
CA TRP A 87 12.26 -10.67 25.74
C TRP A 87 11.15 -11.23 26.64
N LEU A 88 10.05 -11.68 26.04
CA LEU A 88 8.91 -12.24 26.74
C LEU A 88 8.94 -13.77 26.72
N ARG A 89 9.05 -14.35 25.52
CA ARG A 89 9.11 -15.80 25.27
C ARG A 89 9.50 -16.08 23.84
N THR A 90 9.74 -17.36 23.53
CA THR A 90 9.81 -17.88 22.16
C THR A 90 8.55 -18.68 21.87
N GLU A 91 7.96 -18.48 20.69
CA GLU A 91 6.80 -19.24 20.20
C GLU A 91 7.17 -20.02 18.93
N GLU A 92 6.47 -21.11 18.67
CA GLU A 92 6.56 -21.77 17.37
C GLU A 92 6.02 -20.85 16.26
N ILE A 93 6.65 -20.94 15.09
CA ILE A 93 6.16 -20.27 13.88
C ILE A 93 5.13 -21.20 13.24
N SER A 94 3.93 -20.68 12.98
CA SER A 94 2.91 -21.39 12.23
C SER A 94 3.25 -21.47 10.75
N LYS A 95 2.73 -22.48 10.02
CA LYS A 95 2.94 -22.60 8.57
C LYS A 95 2.63 -21.32 7.80
N HIS A 96 1.55 -20.65 8.19
CA HIS A 96 1.17 -19.38 7.58
C HIS A 96 2.20 -18.27 7.84
N GLU A 97 2.82 -18.25 9.02
CA GLU A 97 3.89 -17.29 9.34
C GLU A 97 5.21 -17.58 8.61
N GLU A 98 5.48 -18.83 8.24
CA GLU A 98 6.65 -19.21 7.44
C GLU A 98 6.57 -18.66 6.00
N GLU A 99 5.36 -18.59 5.45
CA GLU A 99 5.07 -18.12 4.09
C GLU A 99 5.13 -16.59 3.96
N LEU A 100 5.14 -15.85 5.08
CA LEU A 100 5.13 -14.39 5.04
C LEU A 100 6.45 -13.83 4.53
N GLU A 101 6.34 -12.90 3.60
CA GLU A 101 7.46 -12.13 3.09
C GLU A 101 7.16 -10.64 3.19
N SER A 102 8.22 -9.84 3.20
CA SER A 102 8.10 -8.39 3.17
C SER A 102 9.26 -7.81 2.37
N ASN A 103 8.95 -6.86 1.50
CA ASN A 103 9.92 -5.99 0.84
C ASN A 103 10.21 -4.72 1.65
N ARG A 104 9.56 -4.52 2.81
CA ARG A 104 9.77 -3.35 3.67
C ARG A 104 11.03 -3.52 4.50
N TYR A 105 11.91 -2.54 4.44
CA TYR A 105 13.13 -2.45 5.26
C TYR A 105 13.09 -1.22 6.15
N ALA A 106 13.27 -1.40 7.46
CA ALA A 106 13.15 -0.35 8.48
C ALA A 106 14.51 0.12 9.05
N GLY A 107 15.62 -0.32 8.47
CA GLY A 107 16.98 0.00 8.93
C GLY A 107 17.43 -0.87 10.10
N ASN A 108 18.37 -0.36 10.89
CA ASN A 108 18.84 -1.07 12.09
C ASN A 108 17.77 -1.11 13.20
N TRP A 109 17.84 -2.11 14.09
CA TRP A 109 17.08 -2.11 15.35
C TRP A 109 17.28 -0.78 16.11
N LYS A 110 16.17 -0.08 16.35
CA LYS A 110 16.13 1.16 17.12
C LYS A 110 15.67 0.89 18.54
N ASP A 111 15.97 1.78 19.47
CA ASP A 111 15.52 1.72 20.88
C ASP A 111 14.00 1.76 21.10
N TYR A 112 13.22 1.91 20.03
CA TYR A 112 11.77 1.94 19.97
C TYR A 112 11.29 1.25 18.68
N LEU A 113 10.03 0.80 18.64
CA LEU A 113 9.46 0.19 17.42
C LEU A 113 9.35 1.21 16.30
N PRO A 114 9.40 0.79 15.02
CA PRO A 114 8.98 1.65 13.92
C PRO A 114 7.61 2.27 14.23
N MET A 115 7.50 3.59 14.00
CA MET A 115 6.47 4.50 14.52
C MET A 115 5.02 4.22 14.04
N ASP A 116 4.78 3.06 13.43
CA ASP A 116 3.50 2.63 12.86
C ASP A 116 2.34 2.66 13.87
N LEU A 117 2.60 2.36 15.16
CA LEU A 117 1.62 2.44 16.26
C LEU A 117 1.36 3.86 16.76
N VAL A 118 2.38 4.73 16.73
CA VAL A 118 2.29 6.09 17.27
C VAL A 118 1.52 6.99 16.30
N TYR A 119 1.75 6.84 14.99
CA TYR A 119 1.03 7.60 13.97
C TYR A 119 -0.48 7.33 13.97
N GLN A 120 -0.92 6.11 14.34
CA GLN A 120 -2.34 5.79 14.43
C GLN A 120 -3.02 6.50 15.61
N GLU A 121 -2.42 6.49 16.80
CA GLU A 121 -3.02 7.15 17.96
C GLU A 121 -3.06 8.68 17.84
N GLU A 122 -2.01 9.29 17.26
CA GLU A 122 -2.00 10.74 17.02
C GLU A 122 -3.12 11.15 16.05
N TRP A 123 -3.37 10.34 15.02
CA TRP A 123 -4.49 10.50 14.10
C TRP A 123 -5.86 10.32 14.79
N GLU A 124 -6.01 9.32 15.66
CA GLU A 124 -7.26 9.07 16.41
C GLU A 124 -7.58 10.20 17.40
N ARG A 125 -6.55 10.78 18.04
CA ARG A 125 -6.68 11.86 19.02
C ARG A 125 -7.16 13.17 18.38
N GLU A 126 -6.69 13.48 17.18
CA GLU A 126 -7.05 14.69 16.44
C GLU A 126 -8.48 14.64 15.88
N ASN A 127 -9.07 13.45 15.76
CA ASN A 127 -10.39 13.22 15.14
C ASN A 127 -11.50 12.81 16.13
N LYS A 128 -11.34 13.13 17.42
CA LYS A 128 -12.17 12.65 18.55
C LYS A 128 -13.68 12.86 18.43
N GLU A 129 -14.16 13.94 17.79
CA GLU A 129 -15.60 14.16 17.58
C GLU A 129 -16.16 13.29 16.45
N ALA A 130 -15.37 13.01 15.41
CA ALA A 130 -15.76 12.11 14.34
C ALA A 130 -15.92 10.67 14.83
N VAL A 131 -15.08 10.23 15.78
CA VAL A 131 -15.12 8.87 16.36
C VAL A 131 -16.37 8.63 17.21
N HIS A 132 -16.83 9.62 17.99
CA HIS A 132 -18.02 9.45 18.83
C HIS A 132 -19.33 9.39 18.01
N LEU A 133 -19.37 10.14 16.90
CA LEU A 133 -20.43 10.01 15.89
C LEU A 133 -20.35 8.65 15.17
N ARG A 134 -19.14 8.18 14.82
CA ARG A 134 -18.91 6.88 14.15
C ARG A 134 -19.30 5.67 15.02
N ILE A 135 -19.05 5.67 16.34
CA ILE A 135 -19.42 4.56 17.24
C ILE A 135 -20.94 4.40 17.34
N LYS A 136 -21.68 5.50 17.21
CA LYS A 136 -23.14 5.49 17.21
C LYS A 136 -23.69 4.97 15.87
N GLU A 137 -23.03 5.30 14.76
CA GLU A 137 -23.38 4.80 13.42
C GLU A 137 -22.98 3.32 13.19
N VAL A 138 -21.88 2.85 13.81
CA VAL A 138 -21.40 1.45 13.71
C VAL A 138 -22.31 0.46 14.45
N LYS A 139 -23.05 0.90 15.48
CA LYS A 139 -24.02 0.02 16.16
C LYS A 139 -25.32 -0.17 15.38
N ASP A 140 -25.65 0.77 14.51
CA ASP A 140 -26.90 0.77 13.77
C ASP A 140 -26.73 0.24 12.33
N ASN A 141 -25.49 0.17 11.81
CA ASN A 141 -25.17 -0.33 10.46
C ASN A 141 -24.06 -1.41 10.49
N GLU A 142 -24.39 -2.64 10.89
CA GLU A 142 -23.63 -3.84 10.51
C GLU A 142 -23.80 -4.13 9.00
N SER A 143 -23.25 -3.28 8.12
CA SER A 143 -22.89 -3.57 6.72
C SER A 143 -22.34 -2.33 5.98
N GLY A 144 -21.05 -2.06 6.18
CA GLY A 144 -20.07 -1.46 5.22
C GLY A 144 -20.27 -0.04 4.66
N ASP A 145 -19.32 0.86 4.95
CA ASP A 145 -18.73 1.71 3.88
C ASP A 145 -17.41 2.44 4.27
N GLN A 146 -16.46 2.36 3.33
CA GLN A 146 -15.19 3.08 3.22
C GLN A 146 -15.44 4.55 2.81
N LEU A 147 -14.64 5.53 3.26
CA LEU A 147 -14.61 6.90 2.72
C LEU A 147 -13.96 6.97 1.31
N THR A 148 -14.63 6.45 0.30
CA THR A 148 -14.21 6.58 -1.11
C THR A 148 -14.42 8.01 -1.59
N TYR A 149 -13.40 8.64 -2.18
CA TYR A 149 -13.66 9.81 -3.03
C TYR A 149 -14.35 9.31 -4.30
N GLU A 150 -15.39 10.01 -4.74
CA GLU A 150 -16.05 9.64 -6.00
C GLU A 150 -15.06 9.73 -7.16
N HIS A 151 -15.17 8.80 -8.10
CA HIS A 151 -14.44 8.89 -9.36
C HIS A 151 -14.67 10.26 -10.00
N MET A 152 -13.60 10.79 -10.60
CA MET A 152 -13.74 11.91 -11.50
C MET A 152 -14.67 11.53 -12.65
N ASP A 153 -15.46 12.47 -13.13
CA ASP A 153 -16.26 12.27 -14.33
C ASP A 153 -15.38 11.80 -15.50
N ASP A 154 -15.83 10.79 -16.23
CA ASP A 154 -15.04 10.15 -17.29
C ASP A 154 -14.63 11.17 -18.36
N ALA A 155 -15.50 12.12 -18.74
CA ALA A 155 -15.16 13.12 -19.74
C ALA A 155 -14.08 14.08 -19.22
N GLU A 156 -14.14 14.44 -17.94
CA GLU A 156 -13.09 15.22 -17.29
C GLU A 156 -11.76 14.46 -17.26
N PHE A 157 -11.75 13.21 -16.80
CA PHE A 157 -10.56 12.37 -16.75
C PHE A 157 -9.89 12.25 -18.12
N TRP A 158 -10.67 11.92 -19.16
CA TRP A 158 -10.14 11.79 -20.50
C TRP A 158 -9.65 13.12 -21.09
N SER A 159 -10.27 14.24 -20.72
CA SER A 159 -9.78 15.58 -21.11
C SER A 159 -8.38 15.86 -20.54
N LEU A 160 -8.10 15.42 -19.31
CA LEU A 160 -6.80 15.54 -18.66
C LEU A 160 -5.78 14.59 -19.32
N ILE A 161 -6.15 13.34 -19.55
CA ILE A 161 -5.29 12.38 -20.28
C ILE A 161 -4.94 12.88 -21.69
N CYS A 162 -5.84 13.60 -22.37
CA CYS A 162 -5.56 14.19 -23.69
C CYS A 162 -4.41 15.20 -23.68
N LEU A 163 -4.06 15.79 -22.53
CA LEU A 163 -2.89 16.68 -22.39
C LEU A 163 -1.57 15.94 -22.66
N LEU A 164 -1.52 14.61 -22.47
CA LEU A 164 -0.34 13.79 -22.75
C LEU A 164 -0.03 13.74 -24.25
N ASN A 165 -1.06 13.68 -25.10
CA ASN A 165 -0.90 13.47 -26.55
C ASN A 165 -0.82 14.77 -27.36
N GLY A 166 -1.27 15.90 -26.83
CA GLY A 166 -1.43 17.14 -27.60
C GLY A 166 -2.36 16.97 -28.81
N LYS A 167 -2.51 18.03 -29.63
CA LYS A 167 -3.26 17.92 -30.90
C LYS A 167 -2.43 17.10 -31.91
N GLN A 168 -2.55 15.78 -31.84
CA GLN A 168 -2.02 14.76 -32.76
C GLN A 168 -0.47 14.69 -32.87
N GLN A 169 0.14 13.65 -32.31
CA GLN A 169 1.05 12.73 -33.03
C GLN A 169 1.63 11.63 -32.11
N LYS A 170 1.70 10.41 -32.62
CA LYS A 170 2.60 9.35 -32.12
C LYS A 170 4.07 9.75 -32.40
N PRO A 171 5.05 9.29 -31.60
CA PRO A 171 4.92 8.50 -30.36
C PRO A 171 4.39 9.35 -29.19
N LEU A 172 3.99 8.71 -28.08
CA LEU A 172 3.66 9.38 -26.82
C LEU A 172 4.78 10.37 -26.46
N LYS A 173 4.61 11.65 -26.79
CA LYS A 173 5.53 12.69 -26.34
C LYS A 173 5.26 12.87 -24.87
N LYS A 174 6.27 12.67 -24.02
CA LYS A 174 6.23 12.73 -22.55
C LYS A 174 5.82 14.13 -22.03
N ASN A 175 4.60 14.58 -22.32
CA ASN A 175 4.04 15.85 -21.83
C ASN A 175 3.44 15.69 -20.42
N VAL A 176 3.97 14.74 -19.65
CA VAL A 176 3.58 14.47 -18.25
C VAL A 176 3.68 15.75 -17.41
N GLY A 177 4.65 16.63 -17.71
CA GLY A 177 4.78 17.93 -17.05
C GLY A 177 3.59 18.88 -17.23
N ILE A 178 2.88 18.80 -18.36
CA ILE A 178 1.66 19.60 -18.61
C ILE A 178 0.53 19.08 -17.74
N LEU A 179 0.31 17.76 -17.73
CA LEU A 179 -0.71 17.13 -16.89
C LEU A 179 -0.45 17.36 -15.39
N ILE A 180 0.81 17.22 -14.95
CA ILE A 180 1.21 17.54 -13.56
C ILE A 180 0.92 19.01 -13.23
N LYS A 181 1.22 19.93 -14.15
CA LYS A 181 0.95 21.35 -13.94
C LYS A 181 -0.56 21.59 -13.81
N GLU A 182 -1.35 21.09 -14.75
CA GLU A 182 -2.81 21.23 -14.75
C GLU A 182 -3.43 20.69 -13.46
N LEU A 183 -3.09 19.46 -13.07
CA LEU A 183 -3.59 18.86 -11.82
C LEU A 183 -3.15 19.65 -10.58
N SER A 184 -1.92 20.19 -10.56
CA SER A 184 -1.44 20.98 -9.41
C SER A 184 -2.18 22.31 -9.21
N GLU A 185 -2.83 22.82 -10.27
CA GLU A 185 -3.65 24.03 -10.24
C GLU A 185 -5.09 23.72 -9.79
N ARG A 186 -5.53 22.45 -9.79
CA ARG A 186 -6.84 21.98 -9.31
C ARG A 186 -6.86 21.73 -7.80
N THR A 187 -8.01 21.37 -7.24
CA THR A 187 -8.14 21.10 -5.80
C THR A 187 -7.49 19.77 -5.41
N VAL A 188 -7.22 19.55 -4.12
CA VAL A 188 -6.64 18.28 -3.64
C VAL A 188 -7.61 17.12 -3.91
N GLU A 189 -8.89 17.35 -3.70
CA GLU A 189 -9.97 16.40 -3.97
C GLU A 189 -10.00 16.00 -5.45
N THR A 190 -9.73 16.95 -6.35
CA THR A 190 -9.63 16.67 -7.79
C THR A 190 -8.41 15.80 -8.12
N ILE A 191 -7.30 16.01 -7.42
CA ILE A 191 -6.09 15.17 -7.56
C ILE A 191 -6.37 13.75 -7.06
N PHE A 192 -7.11 13.59 -5.95
CA PHE A 192 -7.51 12.26 -5.44
C PHE A 192 -8.53 11.58 -6.35
N ALA A 193 -9.53 12.30 -6.85
CA ALA A 193 -10.49 11.77 -7.82
C ALA A 193 -9.82 11.32 -9.13
N PHE A 194 -8.77 12.03 -9.57
CA PHE A 194 -7.94 11.59 -10.70
C PHE A 194 -7.20 10.29 -10.39
N GLU A 195 -6.60 10.14 -9.19
CA GLU A 195 -5.96 8.89 -8.76
C GLU A 195 -6.95 7.74 -8.76
N GLU A 196 -8.12 7.91 -8.14
CA GLU A 196 -9.17 6.88 -8.10
C GLU A 196 -9.57 6.41 -9.49
N THR A 197 -9.75 7.38 -10.40
CA THR A 197 -10.16 7.07 -11.77
C THR A 197 -9.04 6.37 -12.53
N LEU A 198 -7.79 6.83 -12.39
CA LEU A 198 -6.64 6.19 -13.01
C LEU A 198 -6.48 4.75 -12.53
N SER A 199 -6.47 4.54 -11.21
CA SER A 199 -6.33 3.22 -10.60
C SER A 199 -7.44 2.27 -11.05
N TYR A 200 -8.69 2.75 -11.12
CA TYR A 200 -9.81 1.97 -11.63
C TYR A 200 -9.62 1.57 -13.11
N LYS A 201 -9.21 2.50 -13.99
CA LYS A 201 -8.97 2.15 -15.41
C LYS A 201 -7.82 1.13 -15.56
N LEU A 202 -6.77 1.23 -14.74
CA LEU A 202 -5.67 0.26 -14.74
C LEU A 202 -6.10 -1.11 -14.19
N PHE A 203 -6.94 -1.12 -13.16
CA PHE A 203 -7.52 -2.33 -12.56
C PHE A 203 -8.42 -3.09 -13.55
N LEU A 204 -9.19 -2.39 -14.39
CA LEU A 204 -10.01 -3.02 -15.44
C LEU A 204 -9.17 -3.76 -16.49
N LEU A 205 -7.92 -3.35 -16.71
CA LEU A 205 -6.99 -4.00 -17.62
C LEU A 205 -6.14 -5.08 -16.94
N ASP A 206 -6.22 -5.23 -15.61
CA ASP A 206 -5.50 -6.26 -14.86
C ASP A 206 -6.23 -7.62 -15.00
N THR A 207 -6.08 -8.28 -16.14
CA THR A 207 -6.72 -9.59 -16.37
C THR A 207 -5.80 -10.55 -17.11
N PRO A 208 -6.00 -11.87 -16.93
CA PRO A 208 -5.29 -12.88 -17.71
C PRO A 208 -5.42 -12.66 -19.22
N ALA A 209 -6.58 -12.18 -19.70
CA ALA A 209 -6.84 -12.03 -21.13
C ALA A 209 -5.88 -11.06 -21.82
N TYR A 210 -5.38 -10.04 -21.11
CA TYR A 210 -4.39 -9.10 -21.63
C TYR A 210 -2.96 -9.62 -21.43
N ALA A 211 -2.69 -10.22 -20.27
CA ALA A 211 -1.38 -10.80 -19.96
C ALA A 211 -0.99 -11.96 -20.88
N HIS A 212 -1.95 -12.77 -21.35
CA HIS A 212 -1.67 -13.95 -22.18
C HIS A 212 -1.49 -13.65 -23.69
N GLN A 213 -1.88 -12.46 -24.17
CA GLN A 213 -1.77 -12.11 -25.61
C GLN A 213 -0.32 -11.90 -26.07
N THR A 214 0.64 -12.07 -25.16
CA THR A 214 2.01 -11.57 -25.33
C THR A 214 3.09 -12.60 -25.00
N HIS A 215 2.71 -13.85 -24.68
CA HIS A 215 3.64 -14.94 -24.34
C HIS A 215 3.60 -16.07 -25.37
N GLU A 216 4.14 -15.83 -26.58
CA GLU A 216 4.38 -16.92 -27.54
C GLU A 216 5.84 -17.37 -27.63
N ALA A 217 6.81 -16.71 -26.98
CA ALA A 217 8.24 -17.01 -27.19
C ALA A 217 9.10 -17.28 -25.93
N ASP A 218 8.86 -16.61 -24.80
CA ASP A 218 9.64 -16.81 -23.57
C ASP A 218 8.72 -16.88 -22.35
N ASN A 219 8.92 -17.91 -21.51
CA ASN A 219 8.12 -18.25 -20.33
C ASN A 219 8.19 -17.22 -19.18
N TYR A 220 8.59 -15.97 -19.43
CA TYR A 220 8.75 -14.95 -18.41
C TYR A 220 7.67 -13.87 -18.52
N PHE A 221 6.84 -13.76 -17.48
CA PHE A 221 5.88 -12.67 -17.30
C PHE A 221 6.46 -11.66 -16.32
N SER A 222 6.57 -10.40 -16.75
CA SER A 222 6.99 -9.29 -15.91
C SER A 222 5.77 -8.50 -15.44
N PRO A 223 5.44 -8.53 -14.13
CA PRO A 223 4.32 -7.76 -13.57
C PRO A 223 4.44 -6.25 -13.82
N ASP A 224 5.67 -5.71 -13.74
CA ASP A 224 5.95 -4.30 -13.94
C ASP A 224 5.76 -3.90 -15.41
N GLN A 225 6.28 -4.71 -16.35
CA GLN A 225 6.11 -4.46 -17.78
C GLN A 225 4.62 -4.45 -18.16
N PHE A 226 3.85 -5.40 -17.60
CA PHE A 226 2.41 -5.46 -17.81
C PHE A 226 1.70 -4.22 -17.24
N LEU A 227 2.06 -3.76 -16.05
CA LEU A 227 1.55 -2.51 -15.49
C LEU A 227 1.88 -1.30 -16.38
N TYR A 228 3.12 -1.18 -16.86
CA TYR A 228 3.52 -0.07 -17.71
C TYR A 228 2.83 -0.08 -19.07
N ALA A 229 2.53 -1.27 -19.59
CA ALA A 229 1.71 -1.44 -20.77
C ALA A 229 0.26 -0.98 -20.56
N ARG A 230 -0.36 -1.34 -19.42
CA ARG A 230 -1.68 -0.83 -19.03
C ARG A 230 -1.69 0.71 -18.93
N CYS A 231 -0.65 1.31 -18.34
CA CYS A 231 -0.49 2.77 -18.32
C CYS A 231 -0.45 3.37 -19.73
N ALA A 232 0.23 2.71 -20.66
CA ALA A 232 0.32 3.16 -22.04
C ALA A 232 -1.02 3.04 -22.80
N VAL A 233 -1.86 2.06 -22.47
CA VAL A 233 -3.23 1.95 -22.99
C VAL A 233 -4.06 3.15 -22.55
N VAL A 234 -4.06 3.47 -21.25
CA VAL A 234 -4.79 4.63 -20.69
C VAL A 234 -4.25 5.93 -21.28
N ALA A 235 -2.93 6.12 -21.34
CA ALA A 235 -2.29 7.33 -21.84
C ALA A 235 -2.59 7.64 -23.32
N ARG A 236 -2.96 6.63 -24.13
CA ARG A 236 -3.41 6.82 -25.53
C ARG A 236 -4.84 7.36 -25.65
N GLY A 237 -5.55 7.47 -24.53
CA GLY A 237 -6.86 8.09 -24.42
C GLY A 237 -8.03 7.12 -24.62
N GLN A 238 -9.22 7.66 -24.37
CA GLN A 238 -10.48 6.93 -24.26
C GLN A 238 -10.72 5.92 -25.39
N SER A 239 -10.68 6.38 -26.65
CA SER A 239 -11.00 5.49 -27.78
C SER A 239 -9.99 4.36 -27.97
N TYR A 240 -8.75 4.51 -27.51
CA TYR A 240 -7.78 3.40 -27.54
C TYR A 240 -8.06 2.43 -26.40
N PHE A 241 -8.26 2.96 -25.19
CA PHE A 241 -8.64 2.19 -24.01
C PHE A 241 -9.87 1.32 -24.25
N GLU A 242 -10.97 1.89 -24.75
CA GLU A 242 -12.22 1.16 -25.00
C GLU A 242 -12.06 0.06 -26.06
N ARG A 243 -11.24 0.30 -27.09
CA ARG A 243 -10.96 -0.73 -28.11
C ARG A 243 -10.16 -1.90 -27.54
N VAL A 244 -9.15 -1.62 -26.72
CA VAL A 244 -8.37 -2.67 -26.04
C VAL A 244 -9.27 -3.41 -25.05
N LEU A 245 -10.11 -2.70 -24.29
CA LEU A 245 -11.04 -3.30 -23.34
C LEU A 245 -12.03 -4.28 -24.03
N ALA A 246 -12.49 -3.92 -25.23
CA ALA A 246 -13.38 -4.76 -26.03
C ALA A 246 -12.65 -5.89 -26.78
N ASN A 247 -11.35 -5.74 -27.04
CA ASN A 247 -10.54 -6.70 -27.76
C ASN A 247 -9.11 -6.79 -27.19
N PRO A 248 -8.86 -7.77 -26.30
CA PRO A 248 -7.54 -7.98 -25.70
C PRO A 248 -6.40 -8.19 -26.70
N SER A 249 -6.68 -8.66 -27.93
CA SER A 249 -5.64 -8.85 -28.96
C SER A 249 -5.00 -7.54 -29.45
N LEU A 250 -5.53 -6.38 -29.03
CA LEU A 250 -4.96 -5.07 -29.32
C LEU A 250 -4.00 -4.58 -28.22
N PHE A 251 -3.87 -5.34 -27.13
CA PHE A 251 -2.92 -5.07 -26.07
C PHE A 251 -1.50 -5.36 -26.56
N ASP A 252 -0.56 -4.47 -26.25
CA ASP A 252 0.81 -4.51 -26.76
C ASP A 252 1.76 -4.25 -25.59
N LEU A 253 2.49 -5.28 -25.17
CA LEU A 253 3.44 -5.22 -24.04
C LEU A 253 4.67 -4.35 -24.34
N ASP A 254 5.00 -4.13 -25.61
CA ASP A 254 6.16 -3.31 -25.99
C ASP A 254 5.86 -1.80 -25.83
N LEU A 255 4.60 -1.45 -25.61
CA LEU A 255 4.18 -0.06 -25.42
C LEU A 255 4.12 0.26 -23.94
N GLU A 256 5.12 0.97 -23.41
CA GLU A 256 5.18 1.33 -22.00
C GLU A 256 4.94 2.83 -21.75
N PHE A 257 4.38 3.16 -20.57
CA PHE A 257 4.23 4.55 -20.11
C PHE A 257 4.19 4.65 -18.57
N GLU A 258 5.24 4.15 -17.91
CA GLU A 258 5.40 4.16 -16.44
C GLU A 258 5.15 5.55 -15.82
N GLU A 259 5.54 6.63 -16.49
CA GLU A 259 5.52 7.97 -15.90
C GLU A 259 4.12 8.43 -15.45
N LEU A 260 3.06 7.82 -15.98
CA LEU A 260 1.67 8.08 -15.58
C LEU A 260 1.43 7.82 -14.08
N LEU A 261 2.05 6.78 -13.52
CA LEU A 261 1.92 6.39 -12.10
C LEU A 261 2.44 7.46 -11.15
N THR A 262 3.30 8.37 -11.63
CA THR A 262 3.89 9.42 -10.80
C THR A 262 3.21 10.78 -10.96
N VAL A 263 2.21 10.90 -11.82
CA VAL A 263 1.56 12.18 -12.15
C VAL A 263 0.92 12.79 -10.91
N THR A 264 0.13 12.01 -10.20
CA THR A 264 -0.72 12.45 -9.10
C THR A 264 0.12 12.84 -7.89
N SER A 265 1.13 12.02 -7.56
CA SER A 265 2.07 12.32 -6.49
C SER A 265 2.91 13.57 -6.77
N LYS A 266 3.36 13.77 -8.01
CA LYS A 266 4.09 14.98 -8.43
C LYS A 266 3.19 16.22 -8.45
N ALA A 267 1.94 16.10 -8.89
CA ALA A 267 0.98 17.21 -8.91
C ALA A 267 0.63 17.66 -7.48
N TYR A 268 0.36 16.70 -6.59
CA TYR A 268 0.11 16.96 -5.17
C TYR A 268 1.29 17.67 -4.53
N LYS A 269 2.50 17.10 -4.64
CA LYS A 269 3.72 17.71 -4.08
C LYS A 269 3.99 19.10 -4.63
N LYS A 270 3.70 19.34 -5.90
CA LYS A 270 3.82 20.67 -6.49
C LYS A 270 2.84 21.66 -5.85
N LYS A 271 1.60 21.24 -5.61
CA LYS A 271 0.51 22.03 -5.00
C LYS A 271 0.73 22.30 -3.51
N THR A 272 0.97 21.26 -2.72
CA THR A 272 0.94 21.32 -1.25
C THR A 272 2.33 21.47 -0.63
N LYS A 273 3.39 21.14 -1.39
CA LYS A 273 4.77 20.95 -0.90
C LYS A 273 4.96 19.72 0.01
N ASP A 274 3.89 18.94 0.20
CA ASP A 274 3.90 17.71 0.99
C ASP A 274 3.99 16.46 0.12
N ASN A 275 4.27 15.32 0.74
CA ASN A 275 4.26 14.04 0.05
C ASN A 275 2.83 13.53 -0.13
N PHE A 276 2.57 12.87 -1.26
CA PHE A 276 1.30 12.23 -1.54
C PHE A 276 1.20 10.92 -0.77
N SER A 277 0.16 10.79 0.06
CA SER A 277 -0.10 9.61 0.89
C SER A 277 -1.51 9.05 0.68
N TYR A 278 -2.21 9.51 -0.35
CA TYR A 278 -3.53 9.02 -0.70
C TYR A 278 -3.41 7.62 -1.30
N ILE A 279 -4.33 6.73 -0.93
CA ILE A 279 -4.42 5.36 -1.40
C ILE A 279 -5.77 5.22 -2.08
N SER A 280 -5.80 4.79 -3.33
CA SER A 280 -7.03 4.61 -4.08
C SER A 280 -7.80 3.36 -3.66
N ALA A 281 -9.11 3.33 -3.91
CA ALA A 281 -9.97 2.17 -3.66
C ALA A 281 -9.57 0.94 -4.49
N TYR A 282 -9.03 1.18 -5.68
CA TYR A 282 -8.46 0.14 -6.54
C TYR A 282 -6.95 0.16 -6.44
N ASP A 283 -6.35 -1.00 -6.25
CA ASP A 283 -4.92 -1.18 -6.41
C ASP A 283 -4.62 -1.47 -7.88
N TYR A 284 -3.76 -0.65 -8.48
CA TYR A 284 -3.38 -0.79 -9.89
C TYR A 284 -2.29 -1.85 -10.10
N GLU A 285 -1.65 -2.35 -9.04
CA GLU A 285 -0.61 -3.36 -9.14
C GLU A 285 -1.12 -4.62 -9.86
N THR A 286 -0.20 -5.31 -10.53
CA THR A 286 -0.54 -6.51 -11.29
C THR A 286 -0.98 -7.62 -10.33
N PHE A 287 -2.04 -8.35 -10.69
CA PHE A 287 -2.73 -9.36 -9.87
C PHE A 287 -3.64 -8.80 -8.76
N SER A 288 -3.88 -7.49 -8.71
CA SER A 288 -4.78 -6.91 -7.70
C SER A 288 -6.26 -7.11 -8.04
N ASN A 289 -6.61 -7.33 -9.31
CA ASN A 289 -7.95 -7.77 -9.72
C ASN A 289 -8.14 -9.28 -9.51
N LYS A 290 -8.13 -9.71 -8.24
CA LYS A 290 -8.21 -11.13 -7.84
C LYS A 290 -9.35 -11.88 -8.52
N GLN A 291 -10.51 -11.23 -8.64
CA GLN A 291 -11.67 -11.80 -9.33
C GLN A 291 -11.37 -12.15 -10.80
N ALA A 292 -10.76 -11.24 -11.56
CA ALA A 292 -10.42 -11.50 -12.96
C ALA A 292 -9.31 -12.56 -13.12
N TRP A 293 -8.43 -12.67 -12.14
CA TRP A 293 -7.35 -13.65 -12.11
C TRP A 293 -7.75 -15.03 -11.54
N GLY A 294 -8.93 -15.14 -10.90
CA GLY A 294 -9.35 -16.35 -10.21
C GLY A 294 -8.53 -16.67 -8.97
N LEU A 295 -8.03 -15.63 -8.29
CA LEU A 295 -7.20 -15.68 -7.08
C LEU A 295 -8.01 -15.42 -5.81
#